data_AF-A0A0C9W3U5-F1
#
_entry.id   AF-A0A0C9W3U5-F1
#
_cell.length_a   1.000
_cell.length_b   1.000
_cell.length_c   1.000
_cell.angle_alpha   90.00
_cell.angle_beta   90.00
_cell.angle_gamma   90.00
#
_symmetry.space_group_name_H-M   'P 1'
#
loop_
_entity.id
_entity.type
_entity.pdbx_description
1 polymer ?
#
loop_
_entity_poly.entity_id
_entity_poly.type
_entity_poly.pdbx_seq_one_letter_code
_entity_poly.pdbx_strand_id
1 'polypeptide(L)'
;MKCEYLDKTAWAVKEGAENITETVREMCKLERCRTASLLEKSWYDLDICAFNLEQMVDRDLMEADGKVLALLDMKSRGVEVPPGLEKRIMANRGSIVASYTTHMEHIFLRMNTIKKRTAWTRMTCQSHHLVLVSRKQVPVTARKNLGIRGRLKKMRTAQREVKRRNGKKW
;
A
#
# COMPACT_ATOMS: atom_id res chain seq x y z
N MET A 1 -61.88 22.61 -27.15
CA MET A 1 -62.18 21.44 -26.29
C MET A 1 -60.87 20.97 -25.68
N LYS A 2 -60.62 21.19 -24.38
CA LYS A 2 -59.42 20.66 -23.71
C LYS A 2 -59.74 19.22 -23.28
N CYS A 3 -58.91 18.26 -23.68
CA CYS A 3 -59.11 16.86 -23.37
C CYS A 3 -58.50 16.54 -22.00
N GLU A 4 -59.33 16.50 -20.96
CA GLU A 4 -58.92 16.20 -19.57
C GLU A 4 -58.25 14.83 -19.42
N TYR A 5 -58.57 13.89 -20.31
CA TYR A 5 -57.96 12.56 -20.33
C TYR A 5 -56.46 12.62 -20.67
N LEU A 6 -56.08 13.43 -21.67
CA LEU A 6 -54.67 13.60 -22.07
C LEU A 6 -53.84 14.24 -20.94
N ASP A 7 -54.43 15.16 -20.18
CA ASP A 7 -53.77 15.85 -19.08
C ASP A 7 -53.42 14.90 -17.92
N LYS A 8 -54.35 14.00 -17.56
CA LYS A 8 -54.12 12.96 -16.55
C LYS A 8 -53.04 11.97 -16.97
N THR A 9 -53.07 11.53 -18.24
CA THR A 9 -52.04 10.62 -18.77
C THR A 9 -50.67 11.29 -18.82
N ALA A 10 -50.60 12.56 -19.21
CA ALA A 10 -49.34 13.30 -19.25
C ALA A 10 -48.74 13.48 -17.85
N TRP A 11 -49.57 13.75 -16.84
CA TRP A 11 -49.14 13.85 -15.44
C TRP A 11 -48.61 12.51 -14.90
N ALA A 12 -49.33 11.42 -15.12
CA ALA A 12 -48.90 10.07 -14.70
C ALA A 12 -47.60 9.63 -15.40
N VAL A 13 -47.43 9.94 -16.69
CA VAL A 13 -46.18 9.66 -17.41
C VAL A 13 -45.02 10.48 -16.85
N LYS A 14 -45.23 11.76 -16.52
CA LYS A 14 -44.20 12.61 -15.91
C LYS A 14 -43.79 12.10 -14.53
N GLU A 15 -44.76 11.79 -13.67
CA GLU A 15 -44.50 11.25 -12.33
C GLU A 15 -43.78 9.88 -12.41
N GLY A 16 -44.22 9.00 -13.32
CA GLY A 16 -43.55 7.74 -13.60
C GLY A 16 -42.10 7.94 -14.08
N ALA A 17 -41.85 8.90 -14.97
CA ALA A 17 -40.51 9.23 -15.45
C ALA A 17 -39.62 9.78 -14.33
N GLU A 18 -40.14 10.66 -13.47
CA GLU A 18 -39.41 11.19 -12.31
C GLU A 18 -39.00 10.07 -11.34
N ASN A 19 -39.93 9.15 -11.04
CA ASN A 19 -39.64 7.98 -10.20
C ASN A 19 -38.56 7.07 -10.81
N ILE A 20 -38.60 6.85 -12.13
CA ILE A 20 -37.55 6.09 -12.83
C ILE A 20 -36.21 6.81 -12.74
N THR A 21 -36.17 8.13 -12.94
CA THR A 21 -34.91 8.88 -12.86
C THR A 21 -34.30 8.86 -11.45
N GLU A 22 -35.12 8.97 -10.41
CA GLU A 22 -34.62 8.93 -9.04
C GLU A 22 -34.16 7.52 -8.64
N THR A 23 -34.88 6.48 -9.04
CA THR A 23 -34.45 5.09 -8.79
C THR A 23 -33.13 4.76 -9.51
N VAL A 24 -32.97 5.17 -10.77
CA VAL A 24 -31.70 5.02 -11.50
C VAL A 24 -30.57 5.79 -10.80
N ARG A 25 -30.85 6.99 -10.29
CA ARG A 25 -29.88 7.78 -9.54
C ARG A 25 -29.43 7.08 -8.25
N GLU A 26 -30.36 6.52 -7.47
CA GLU A 26 -30.05 5.75 -6.26
C GLU A 26 -29.27 4.48 -6.57
N MET A 27 -29.61 3.76 -7.64
CA MET A 27 -28.83 2.61 -8.11
C MET A 27 -27.38 3.00 -8.42
N CYS A 28 -27.17 4.11 -9.13
CA CYS A 28 -25.81 4.60 -9.41
C CYS A 28 -25.03 4.96 -8.14
N LYS A 29 -25.69 5.52 -7.10
CA LYS A 29 -25.05 5.77 -5.80
C LYS A 29 -24.63 4.47 -5.13
N LEU A 30 -25.52 3.49 -5.07
CA LEU A 30 -25.24 2.17 -4.48
C LEU A 30 -24.08 1.45 -5.17
N GLU A 31 -24.04 1.46 -6.50
CA GLU A 31 -22.95 0.86 -7.27
C GLU A 31 -21.59 1.52 -6.97
N ARG A 32 -21.56 2.86 -6.87
CA ARG A 32 -20.37 3.60 -6.45
C ARG A 32 -19.93 3.24 -5.04
N CYS A 33 -20.87 3.10 -4.10
CA CYS A 33 -20.56 2.71 -2.73
C CYS A 33 -20.02 1.28 -2.66
N ARG A 34 -20.63 0.33 -3.39
CA ARG A 34 -20.12 -1.04 -3.53
C ARG A 34 -18.69 -1.05 -4.06
N THR A 35 -18.43 -0.27 -5.11
CA THR A 35 -17.09 -0.14 -5.69
C THR A 35 -16.09 0.44 -4.68
N ALA A 36 -16.49 1.47 -3.93
CA ALA A 36 -15.66 2.05 -2.88
C ALA A 36 -15.34 1.05 -1.77
N SER A 37 -16.31 0.25 -1.33
CA SER A 37 -16.11 -0.80 -0.32
C SER A 37 -15.16 -1.89 -0.81
N LEU A 38 -15.27 -2.31 -2.08
CA LEU A 38 -14.34 -3.30 -2.67
C LEU A 38 -12.91 -2.75 -2.77
N LEU A 39 -12.76 -1.48 -3.15
CA LEU A 39 -11.48 -0.80 -3.19
C LEU A 39 -10.87 -0.66 -1.79
N GLU A 40 -11.68 -0.31 -0.79
CA GLU A 40 -11.23 -0.23 0.60
C GLU A 40 -10.75 -1.61 1.11
N LYS A 41 -11.51 -2.68 0.85
CA LYS A 41 -11.09 -4.05 1.17
C LYS A 41 -9.74 -4.38 0.51
N SER A 42 -9.62 -4.13 -0.79
CA SER A 42 -8.37 -4.35 -1.54
C SER A 42 -7.19 -3.55 -0.99
N TRP A 43 -7.44 -2.36 -0.42
CA TRP A 43 -6.42 -1.56 0.23
C TRP A 43 -5.90 -2.22 1.51
N TYR A 44 -6.78 -2.77 2.35
CA TYR A 44 -6.37 -3.52 3.55
C TYR A 44 -5.64 -4.81 3.20
N ASP A 45 -6.08 -5.53 2.17
CA ASP A 45 -5.39 -6.74 1.72
C ASP A 45 -3.94 -6.40 1.31
N LEU A 46 -3.73 -5.28 0.61
CA LEU A 46 -2.39 -4.78 0.26
C LEU A 46 -1.57 -4.37 1.49
N ASP A 47 -2.19 -3.81 2.52
CA ASP A 47 -1.51 -3.44 3.78
C ASP A 47 -1.01 -4.69 4.53
N ILE A 48 -1.84 -5.75 4.56
CA ILE A 48 -1.44 -7.07 5.08
C ILE A 48 -0.31 -7.66 4.25
N CYS A 49 -0.39 -7.58 2.92
CA CYS A 49 0.69 -8.03 2.03
C CYS A 49 2.00 -7.28 2.30
N ALA A 50 1.95 -5.95 2.48
CA ALA A 50 3.12 -5.15 2.82
C ALA A 50 3.75 -5.63 4.13
N PHE A 51 2.92 -5.82 5.17
CA PHE A 51 3.39 -6.29 6.47
C PHE A 51 4.04 -7.68 6.39
N ASN A 52 3.40 -8.63 5.71
CA ASN A 52 3.94 -9.98 5.55
C ASN A 52 5.27 -9.98 4.78
N LEU A 53 5.40 -9.10 3.78
CA LEU A 53 6.64 -8.92 3.03
C LEU A 53 7.76 -8.34 3.91
N GLU A 54 7.47 -7.34 4.76
CA GLU A 54 8.44 -6.81 5.74
C GLU A 54 8.95 -7.93 6.65
N GLN A 55 8.06 -8.73 7.22
CA GLN A 55 8.40 -9.82 8.14
C GLN A 55 9.25 -10.91 7.48
N MET A 56 8.96 -11.25 6.22
CA MET A 56 9.76 -12.20 5.43
C MET A 56 11.16 -11.65 5.18
N VAL A 57 11.25 -10.42 4.68
CA VAL A 57 12.53 -9.80 4.32
C VAL A 57 13.40 -9.57 5.55
N ASP A 58 12.83 -9.22 6.70
CA ASP A 58 13.57 -9.11 7.96
C ASP A 58 14.22 -10.44 8.36
N ARG A 59 13.51 -11.56 8.19
CA ARG A 59 14.06 -12.90 8.47
C ARG A 59 15.20 -13.23 7.51
N ASP A 60 14.99 -13.05 6.21
CA ASP A 60 15.99 -13.37 5.19
C ASP A 60 17.24 -12.49 5.32
N LEU A 61 17.04 -11.21 5.63
CA LEU A 61 18.13 -10.27 5.86
C LEU A 61 18.89 -10.59 7.13
N MET A 62 18.21 -11.02 8.21
CA MET A 62 18.87 -11.47 9.43
C MET A 62 19.76 -12.70 9.17
N GLU A 63 19.29 -13.66 8.37
CA GLU A 63 20.10 -14.81 7.96
C GLU A 63 21.31 -14.37 7.11
N ALA A 64 21.09 -13.49 6.13
CA ALA A 64 22.16 -12.97 5.27
C ALA A 64 23.20 -12.17 6.07
N ASP A 65 22.76 -11.31 6.99
CA ASP A 65 23.62 -10.54 7.89
C ASP A 65 24.41 -11.47 8.83
N GLY A 66 23.80 -12.55 9.31
CA GLY A 66 24.49 -13.60 10.08
C GLY A 66 25.65 -14.24 9.30
N LYS A 67 25.45 -14.54 8.01
CA LYS A 67 26.51 -15.06 7.12
C LYS A 67 27.61 -14.03 6.88
N VAL A 68 27.27 -12.75 6.76
CA VAL A 68 28.26 -11.66 6.64
C VAL A 68 29.09 -11.55 7.92
N LEU A 69 28.47 -11.62 9.10
CA LEU A 69 29.17 -11.59 10.39
C LEU A 69 30.13 -12.78 10.54
N ALA A 70 29.68 -13.99 10.17
CA ALA A 70 30.55 -15.18 10.19
C ALA A 70 31.76 -15.03 9.25
N LEU A 71 31.55 -14.44 8.06
CA LEU A 71 32.64 -14.16 7.13
C LEU A 71 33.66 -13.17 7.71
N LEU A 72 33.20 -12.13 8.40
CA LEU A 72 34.07 -11.15 9.05
C LEU A 72 34.86 -11.77 10.22
N ASP A 73 34.23 -12.64 11.01
CA ASP A 73 34.90 -13.38 12.09
C ASP A 73 35.97 -14.34 11.56
N MET A 74 35.71 -15.06 10.47
CA MET A 74 36.75 -15.88 9.83
C MET A 74 37.93 -15.04 9.34
N LYS A 75 37.66 -13.90 8.69
CA LYS A 75 38.70 -12.98 8.22
C LYS A 75 39.52 -12.39 9.36
N SER A 76 38.91 -12.07 10.50
CA SER A 76 39.64 -11.51 11.65
C SER A 76 40.58 -12.55 12.28
N ARG A 77 40.29 -13.85 12.14
CA ARG A 77 41.15 -14.96 12.57
C ARG A 77 42.23 -15.36 11.55
N GLY A 78 42.33 -14.64 10.43
CA GLY A 78 43.30 -14.93 9.37
C GLY A 78 42.93 -16.13 8.49
N VAL A 79 41.68 -16.59 8.52
CA VAL A 79 41.22 -17.67 7.63
C VAL A 79 41.05 -17.12 6.22
N GLU A 80 41.71 -17.74 5.25
CA GLU A 80 41.58 -17.38 3.84
C GLU A 80 40.22 -17.82 3.31
N VAL A 81 39.33 -16.85 3.09
CA VAL A 81 37.98 -17.09 2.55
C VAL A 81 38.00 -16.97 1.03
N PRO A 82 37.50 -17.98 0.29
CA PRO A 82 37.43 -17.91 -1.17
C PRO A 82 36.68 -16.66 -1.65
N PRO A 83 37.25 -15.83 -2.55
CA PRO A 83 36.61 -14.61 -3.03
C PRO A 83 35.23 -14.83 -3.68
N GLY A 84 35.02 -16.00 -4.29
CA GLY A 84 33.73 -16.37 -4.87
C GLY A 84 32.62 -16.52 -3.82
N LEU A 85 32.95 -17.04 -2.63
CA LEU A 85 32.00 -17.20 -1.53
C LEU A 85 31.58 -15.83 -0.98
N GLU A 86 32.54 -14.93 -0.76
CA GLU A 86 32.27 -13.57 -0.30
C GLU A 86 31.36 -12.81 -1.28
N LYS A 87 31.70 -12.84 -2.57
CA LYS A 87 30.88 -12.21 -3.61
C LYS A 87 29.45 -12.75 -3.60
N ARG A 88 29.27 -14.06 -3.43
CA ARG A 88 27.94 -14.68 -3.39
C ARG A 88 27.13 -14.26 -2.15
N ILE A 89 27.76 -14.19 -0.98
CA ILE A 89 27.09 -13.76 0.27
C ILE A 89 26.63 -12.30 0.13
N MET A 90 27.52 -11.42 -0.35
CA MET A 90 27.20 -10.01 -0.56
C MET A 90 26.14 -9.80 -1.64
N ALA A 91 26.21 -10.56 -2.74
CA ALA A 91 25.22 -10.52 -3.81
C ALA A 91 23.84 -10.99 -3.34
N ASN A 92 23.77 -12.08 -2.56
CA ASN A 92 22.52 -12.58 -1.99
C ASN A 92 21.84 -11.51 -1.12
N ARG A 93 22.61 -10.89 -0.22
CA ARG A 93 22.14 -9.78 0.61
C ARG A 93 21.61 -8.61 -0.23
N GLY A 94 22.34 -8.23 -1.28
CA GLY A 94 21.92 -7.19 -2.22
C GLY A 94 20.63 -7.55 -2.95
N SER A 95 20.48 -8.81 -3.37
CA SER A 95 19.29 -9.33 -4.06
C SER A 95 18.04 -9.26 -3.19
N ILE A 96 18.13 -9.66 -1.91
CA ILE A 96 17.02 -9.56 -0.95
C ILE A 96 16.53 -8.10 -0.84
N VAL A 97 17.46 -7.16 -0.68
CA VAL A 97 17.12 -5.73 -0.57
C VAL A 97 16.51 -5.18 -1.87
N ALA A 98 17.05 -5.57 -3.03
CA ALA A 98 16.53 -5.14 -4.33
C ALA A 98 15.12 -5.69 -4.60
N SER A 99 14.90 -6.98 -4.32
CA SER A 99 13.59 -7.63 -4.45
C SER A 99 12.55 -6.96 -3.55
N TYR A 100 12.87 -6.77 -2.26
CA TYR A 100 12.01 -6.07 -1.31
C TYR A 100 11.59 -4.68 -1.81
N THR A 101 12.55 -3.90 -2.29
CA THR A 101 12.30 -2.53 -2.77
C THR A 101 11.32 -2.55 -3.95
N THR A 102 11.53 -3.44 -4.92
CA THR A 102 10.68 -3.57 -6.10
C THR A 102 9.26 -3.97 -5.73
N HIS A 103 9.11 -4.98 -4.86
CA HIS A 103 7.79 -5.44 -4.41
C HIS A 103 7.06 -4.36 -3.60
N MET A 104 7.76 -3.66 -2.71
CA MET A 104 7.18 -2.57 -1.93
C MET A 104 6.73 -1.40 -2.81
N GLU A 105 7.52 -1.00 -3.81
CA GLU A 105 7.14 0.04 -4.75
C GLU A 105 5.84 -0.30 -5.49
N HIS A 106 5.71 -1.54 -5.94
CA HIS A 106 4.48 -2.02 -6.56
C HIS A 106 3.28 -1.97 -5.61
N ILE A 107 3.43 -2.42 -4.36
CA ILE A 107 2.36 -2.35 -3.34
C ILE A 107 1.96 -0.90 -3.09
N PHE A 108 2.92 -0.01 -2.85
CA PHE A 108 2.64 1.41 -2.61
C PHE A 108 1.97 2.08 -3.80
N LEU A 109 2.37 1.76 -5.03
CA LEU A 109 1.74 2.28 -6.24
C LEU A 109 0.27 1.87 -6.30
N ARG A 110 -0.05 0.60 -6.03
CA ARG A 110 -1.44 0.11 -6.02
C ARG A 110 -2.26 0.76 -4.90
N MET A 111 -1.71 0.85 -3.68
CA MET A 111 -2.36 1.52 -2.55
C MET A 111 -2.67 2.99 -2.86
N ASN A 112 -1.72 3.71 -3.48
CA ASN A 112 -1.91 5.10 -3.88
C ASN A 112 -2.96 5.25 -4.98
N THR A 113 -2.99 4.32 -5.93
CA THR A 113 -4.00 4.29 -7.00
C THR A 113 -5.41 4.10 -6.42
N ILE A 114 -5.55 3.16 -5.49
CA ILE A 114 -6.82 2.93 -4.78
C ILE A 114 -7.22 4.19 -4.01
N LYS A 115 -6.30 4.78 -3.24
CA LYS A 115 -6.55 6.00 -2.47
C LYS A 115 -7.02 7.17 -3.35
N LYS A 116 -6.45 7.33 -4.54
CA LYS A 116 -6.88 8.35 -5.52
C LYS A 116 -8.30 8.07 -6.04
N ARG A 117 -8.63 6.80 -6.32
CA ARG A 117 -9.98 6.41 -6.77
C ARG A 117 -11.02 6.59 -5.67
N THR A 118 -10.68 6.29 -4.42
CA THR A 118 -11.65 6.37 -3.30
C THR A 118 -11.88 7.79 -2.78
N ALA A 119 -10.96 8.73 -3.03
CA ALA A 119 -11.07 10.14 -2.63
C ALA A 119 -12.35 10.82 -3.15
N TRP A 120 -12.81 10.45 -4.35
CA TRP A 120 -14.03 10.99 -4.97
C TRP A 120 -15.31 10.35 -4.42
N THR A 121 -15.30 9.04 -4.16
CA THR A 121 -16.49 8.28 -3.70
C THR A 121 -16.91 8.57 -2.26
N ARG A 122 -16.01 9.08 -1.40
CA ARG A 122 -16.35 9.41 -0.02
C ARG A 122 -17.38 10.54 0.11
N MET A 123 -17.47 11.42 -0.88
CA MET A 123 -18.45 12.52 -0.88
C MET A 123 -19.86 12.06 -1.26
N THR A 124 -20.02 10.94 -1.98
CA THR A 124 -21.31 10.49 -2.51
C THR A 124 -22.01 9.42 -1.67
N CYS A 125 -21.27 8.75 -0.75
CA CYS A 125 -21.77 7.64 0.05
C CYS A 125 -22.10 7.99 1.51
N GLN A 126 -21.95 9.26 1.91
CA GLN A 126 -22.23 9.70 3.29
C GLN A 126 -23.71 9.99 3.59
N SER A 127 -24.60 9.92 2.59
CA SER A 127 -26.02 10.29 2.76
C SER A 127 -26.92 9.20 3.34
N HIS A 128 -26.44 7.95 3.51
CA HIS A 128 -27.18 6.88 4.17
C HIS A 128 -26.26 6.15 5.16
N HIS A 129 -26.24 6.61 6.41
CA HIS A 129 -25.42 6.03 7.47
C HIS A 129 -26.09 4.80 8.10
N LEU A 130 -25.24 3.88 8.59
CA LEU A 130 -25.49 2.68 9.44
C LEU A 130 -25.74 1.39 8.64
N VAL A 131 -25.05 0.25 8.82
CA VAL A 131 -24.14 -0.27 9.85
C VAL A 131 -23.19 -1.23 9.14
N LEU A 132 -21.88 -1.14 9.37
CA LEU A 132 -21.01 -2.29 9.64
C LEU A 132 -19.58 -1.81 9.90
N VAL A 133 -19.07 -2.21 11.05
CA VAL A 133 -17.71 -1.99 11.55
C VAL A 133 -17.47 -0.58 12.09
N SER A 134 -18.01 -0.35 13.28
CA SER A 134 -17.39 0.49 14.30
C SER A 134 -15.93 0.06 14.48
N ARG A 135 -15.04 0.72 13.76
CA ARG A 135 -13.61 0.78 14.04
C ARG A 135 -13.45 1.25 15.48
N LYS A 136 -13.08 0.35 16.39
CA LYS A 136 -12.12 0.72 17.43
C LYS A 136 -10.83 1.09 16.69
N GLN A 137 -10.71 2.38 16.37
CA GLN A 137 -9.45 2.97 15.96
C GLN A 137 -8.46 2.74 17.11
N VAL A 138 -7.56 1.78 16.95
CA VAL A 138 -6.19 1.99 17.42
C VAL A 138 -5.53 2.77 16.28
N PRO A 139 -5.18 4.04 16.49
CA PRO A 139 -4.53 4.80 15.44
C PRO A 139 -3.13 4.21 15.21
N VAL A 140 -2.85 3.77 13.98
CA VAL A 140 -1.51 3.34 13.55
C VAL A 140 -0.54 4.55 13.44
N THR A 141 -0.86 5.68 14.09
CA THR A 141 0.12 6.67 14.51
C THR A 141 0.91 6.24 15.76
N ALA A 142 0.56 5.10 16.37
CA ALA A 142 1.29 4.49 17.48
C ALA A 142 2.32 3.41 17.06
N ARG A 143 2.69 3.26 15.78
CA ARG A 143 3.92 2.52 15.42
C ARG A 143 5.15 3.43 15.62
N LYS A 144 5.37 3.82 16.88
CA LYS A 144 6.71 4.15 17.40
C LYS A 144 7.52 2.85 17.43
N ASN A 145 7.90 2.31 16.26
CA ASN A 145 8.92 1.27 16.20
C ASN A 145 10.15 1.82 15.47
N LEU A 146 11.07 2.28 16.30
CA LEU A 146 12.48 2.61 16.09
C LEU A 146 13.33 1.48 15.46
N GLY A 147 12.74 0.55 14.72
CA GLY A 147 13.46 -0.56 14.10
C GLY A 147 13.89 -0.22 12.68
N ILE A 148 12.96 -0.26 11.73
CA ILE A 148 13.33 -0.47 10.32
C ILE A 148 13.30 0.83 9.53
N ARG A 149 12.27 1.68 9.71
CA ARG A 149 12.22 3.00 9.05
C ARG A 149 13.35 3.93 9.52
N GLY A 150 13.75 3.79 10.80
CA GLY A 150 14.92 4.44 11.38
C GLY A 150 16.23 3.89 10.81
N ARG A 151 16.37 2.56 10.68
CA ARG A 151 17.55 1.91 10.07
C ARG A 151 17.68 2.20 8.58
N LEU A 152 16.59 2.20 7.80
CA LEU A 152 16.61 2.57 6.38
C LEU A 152 16.95 4.05 6.18
N LYS A 153 16.43 4.96 7.02
CA LYS A 153 16.86 6.36 7.00
C LYS A 153 18.35 6.48 7.32
N LYS A 154 18.84 5.79 8.37
CA LYS A 154 20.27 5.77 8.74
C LYS A 154 21.16 5.17 7.65
N MET A 155 20.73 4.10 6.97
CA MET A 155 21.47 3.51 5.84
C MET A 155 21.53 4.46 4.65
N ARG A 156 20.43 5.15 4.32
CA ARG A 156 20.42 6.15 3.24
C ARG A 156 21.33 7.35 3.55
N THR A 157 21.41 7.81 4.81
CA THR A 157 22.38 8.84 5.20
C THR A 157 23.81 8.34 5.18
N ALA A 158 24.08 7.14 5.70
CA ALA A 158 25.41 6.54 5.69
C ALA A 158 25.94 6.31 4.26
N GLN A 159 25.10 5.83 3.33
CA GLN A 159 25.46 5.69 1.91
C GLN A 159 25.80 7.04 1.24
N ARG A 160 25.10 8.12 1.61
CA ARG A 160 25.40 9.48 1.11
C ARG A 160 26.72 10.02 1.65
N GLU A 161 27.06 9.73 2.91
CA GLU A 161 28.33 10.16 3.51
C GLU A 161 29.54 9.41 2.97
N VAL A 162 29.42 8.09 2.77
CA VAL A 162 30.46 7.29 2.12
C VAL A 162 30.72 7.78 0.69
N LYS A 163 29.65 8.10 -0.07
CA LYS A 163 29.79 8.67 -1.42
C LYS A 163 30.46 10.05 -1.41
N ARG A 164 30.20 10.89 -0.40
CA ARG A 164 30.89 12.19 -0.22
C ARG A 164 32.35 12.07 0.17
N ARG A 165 32.73 11.07 0.96
CA ARG A 165 34.15 10.82 1.32
C ARG A 165 34.94 10.27 0.15
N ASN A 166 34.36 9.38 -0.65
CA ASN A 166 35.03 8.80 -1.82
C ASN A 166 35.07 9.77 -3.02
N GLY A 167 34.16 10.75 -3.10
CA GLY A 167 34.20 11.82 -4.10
C GLY A 167 35.16 12.98 -3.77
N LYS A 168 35.85 12.94 -2.62
CA LYS A 168 36.80 13.97 -2.17
C LYS A 168 38.28 13.51 -2.23
N LYS A 169 38.56 12.35 -2.83
CA LYS A 169 39.94 11.95 -3.16
C LYS A 169 40.27 12.40 -4.59
N TRP A 170 40.71 13.65 -4.71
CA TRP A 170 41.69 14.15 -5.67
C TRP A 170 42.54 15.16 -4.92
#